data_AF-A0A2P9H1F2-F1
#
_entry.id   AF-A0A2P9H1F2-F1
#
_cell.length_a   1.000
_cell.length_b   1.000
_cell.length_c   1.000
_cell.angle_alpha   90.00
_cell.angle_beta   90.00
_cell.angle_gamma   90.00
#
_symmetry.space_group_name_H-M   'P 1'
#
loop_
_entity.id
_entity.type
_entity.pdbx_description
1 polymer ?
#
loop_
_entity_poly.entity_id
_entity_poly.type
_entity_poly.pdbx_seq_one_letter_code
_entity_poly.pdbx_strand_id
1 'polypeptide(L)' 'MLKQFKIIVEKHSDGYVAYPLGLKGVVVGQGDTYEEALADVKSAIGFHVETFGPEVTESIPPALEVKGLNPLPIVHLE' A
#
# COMPACT_ATOMS: atom_id res chain seq x y z
N MET A 1 3.70 9.87 14.64
CA MET A 1 4.75 9.99 13.61
C MET A 1 4.12 9.62 12.29
N LEU A 2 4.19 10.49 11.28
CA LEU A 2 3.65 10.17 9.95
C LEU A 2 4.55 9.14 9.27
N LYS A 3 4.01 7.96 8.95
CA LYS A 3 4.73 6.89 8.24
C LYS A 3 4.22 6.85 6.81
N GLN A 4 5.16 6.92 5.88
CA GLN A 4 4.85 6.98 4.45
C GLN A 4 4.99 5.59 3.86
N PHE A 5 3.96 5.15 3.13
CA PHE A 5 3.96 3.85 2.46
C PHE A 5 3.91 4.07 0.95
N LYS A 6 4.69 3.27 0.21
CA LYS A 6 4.55 3.17 -1.24
C LYS A 6 3.51 2.09 -1.52
N ILE A 7 2.51 2.41 -2.31
CA ILE A 7 1.44 1.48 -2.69
C ILE A 7 1.51 1.25 -4.19
N ILE A 8 1.50 -0.01 -4.58
CA ILE A 8 1.31 -0.40 -5.97
C ILE A 8 -0.18 -0.61 -6.18
N VAL A 9 -0.73 -0.02 -7.24
CA VAL A 9 -2.09 -0.30 -7.70
C VAL A 9 -2.02 -0.88 -9.10
N GLU A 10 -2.49 -2.11 -9.25
CA GLU A 10 -2.56 -2.84 -10.50
C GLU A 10 -3.99 -2.82 -11.03
N LYS A 11 -4.13 -2.57 -12.33
CA LYS A 11 -5.41 -2.68 -13.03
C LYS A 11 -5.54 -4.07 -13.64
N HIS A 12 -6.61 -4.76 -13.29
CA HIS A 12 -7.00 -6.04 -13.85
C HIS A 12 -8.28 -5.90 -14.69
N SER A 13 -8.68 -6.99 -15.37
CA SER A 13 -9.88 -6.99 -16.22
C SER A 13 -11.18 -6.87 -15.42
N ASP A 14 -11.12 -7.25 -14.15
CA ASP A 14 -12.19 -7.36 -13.16
C ASP A 14 -12.14 -6.26 -12.08
N GLY A 15 -11.20 -5.31 -12.17
CA GLY A 15 -11.10 -4.21 -11.21
C GLY A 15 -9.66 -3.75 -10.97
N TYR A 16 -9.40 -3.31 -9.75
CA TYR A 16 -8.09 -2.86 -9.28
C TYR A 16 -7.70 -3.60 -8.00
N VAL A 17 -6.41 -3.88 -7.89
CA VAL A 17 -5.80 -4.49 -6.72
C VAL A 17 -4.67 -3.59 -6.24
N ALA A 18 -4.59 -3.35 -4.94
CA ALA A 18 -3.59 -2.47 -4.34
C ALA A 18 -2.84 -3.19 -3.21
N TYR A 19 -1.54 -2.99 -3.12
CA TYR A 19 -0.71 -3.59 -2.05
C TYR A 19 0.42 -2.65 -1.62
N PRO A 20 0.70 -2.56 -0.31
CA PRO A 20 1.77 -1.75 0.22
C PRO A 20 3.12 -2.46 0.13
N LEU A 21 4.14 -1.68 -0.17
CA LEU A 21 5.53 -2.10 -0.01
C LEU A 21 6.01 -1.74 1.41
N GLY A 22 6.95 -2.52 1.95
CA GLY A 22 7.57 -2.22 3.25
C GLY A 22 6.71 -2.52 4.46
N LEU A 23 5.80 -3.47 4.35
CA LEU A 23 4.96 -3.91 5.46
C LEU A 23 5.06 -5.44 5.57
N LYS A 24 5.46 -5.92 6.75
CA LYS A 24 5.53 -7.34 7.08
C LYS A 24 4.13 -7.93 7.17
N GLY A 25 3.95 -9.06 6.51
CA GLY A 25 2.65 -9.71 6.37
C GLY A 25 2.03 -9.42 5.01
N VAL A 26 0.80 -9.88 4.82
CA VAL A 26 0.06 -9.71 3.57
C VAL A 26 -1.06 -8.72 3.82
N VAL A 27 -0.91 -7.52 3.26
CA VAL A 27 -1.98 -6.52 3.19
C VAL A 27 -2.28 -6.29 1.72
N VAL A 28 -3.55 -6.39 1.36
CA VAL A 28 -4.04 -6.18 0.01
C VAL A 28 -5.38 -5.46 0.11
N GLY A 29 -5.64 -4.54 -0.81
CA GLY A 29 -6.95 -3.96 -1.01
C GLY A 29 -7.43 -4.17 -2.44
N GLN A 30 -8.74 -4.18 -2.64
CA GLN A 30 -9.37 -4.39 -3.95
C GLN A 30 -10.54 -3.44 -4.16
N GLY A 31 -10.90 -3.19 -5.41
CA GLY A 31 -12.08 -2.39 -5.74
C GLY A 31 -12.32 -2.32 -7.23
N ASP A 32 -13.55 -1.98 -7.62
CA ASP A 32 -13.93 -1.81 -9.03
C ASP A 32 -13.23 -0.59 -9.66
N THR A 33 -12.89 0.39 -8.83
CA THR A 33 -12.15 1.60 -9.21
C THR A 33 -10.79 1.70 -8.53
N TYR A 34 -9.91 2.51 -9.13
CA TYR A 34 -8.60 2.85 -8.56
C TYR A 34 -8.73 3.45 -7.15
N GLU A 35 -9.72 4.33 -6.96
CA GLU A 35 -9.94 5.02 -5.68
C GLU A 35 -10.43 4.04 -4.60
N GLU A 36 -11.30 3.09 -4.95
CA GLU A 36 -11.77 2.05 -4.03
C GLU A 36 -10.63 1.13 -3.59
N ALA A 37 -9.84 0.60 -4.52
CA ALA A 37 -8.70 -0.24 -4.16
C ALA A 37 -7.69 0.51 -3.30
N LEU A 38 -7.47 1.80 -3.57
CA LEU A 38 -6.59 2.65 -2.77
C LEU A 38 -7.15 2.93 -1.37
N ALA A 39 -8.46 3.16 -1.23
CA ALA A 39 -9.11 3.36 0.06
C ALA A 39 -9.09 2.07 0.90
N ASP A 40 -9.35 0.94 0.26
CA ASP A 40 -9.37 -0.38 0.89
C ASP A 40 -8.00 -0.76 1.47
N VAL A 41 -6.94 -0.61 0.67
CA VAL A 41 -5.57 -0.90 1.16
C VAL A 41 -5.13 0.07 2.27
N LYS A 42 -5.54 1.34 2.24
CA LYS A 42 -5.23 2.31 3.32
C LYS A 42 -5.85 1.88 4.65
N SER A 43 -7.13 1.49 4.63
CA SER A 43 -7.83 0.95 5.78
C SER A 43 -7.16 -0.33 6.30
N ALA A 44 -6.76 -1.22 5.39
CA ALA A 44 -6.09 -2.46 5.75
C ALA A 44 -4.70 -2.24 6.37
N ILE A 45 -3.92 -1.25 5.89
CA ILE A 45 -2.65 -0.87 6.52
C ILE A 45 -2.89 -0.33 7.93
N GLY A 46 -3.86 0.57 8.09
CA GLY A 46 -4.23 1.14 9.39
C GLY A 46 -4.58 0.04 10.40
N PHE A 47 -5.47 -0.88 10.00
CA PHE A 47 -5.86 -2.02 10.82
C PHE A 47 -4.69 -2.94 11.16
N HIS A 48 -3.80 -3.23 10.20
CA HIS A 48 -2.65 -4.09 10.41
C HIS A 48 -1.65 -3.47 11.40
N VAL A 49 -1.38 -2.17 11.30
CA VAL A 49 -0.51 -1.45 12.24
C VAL A 49 -1.14 -1.34 13.63
N GLU A 50 -2.45 -1.11 13.71
CA GLU A 50 -3.17 -1.05 14.99
C GLU A 50 -3.20 -2.42 15.69
N THR A 51 -3.39 -3.50 14.92
CA THR A 51 -3.50 -4.87 15.44
C THR A 51 -2.16 -5.44 15.88
N PHE A 52 -1.12 -5.27 15.05
CA PHE A 52 0.18 -5.91 15.26
C PHE A 52 1.26 -4.96 15.78
N GLY A 53 0.96 -3.67 15.88
CA GLY A 53 1.90 -2.65 16.34
C GLY A 53 2.85 -2.15 15.25
N PRO A 54 3.62 -1.09 15.54
CA PRO A 54 4.47 -0.40 14.58
C PRO A 54 5.70 -1.19 14.11
N GLU A 55 5.96 -2.37 14.68
CA GLU A 55 7.06 -3.27 14.32
C GLU A 55 6.86 -4.00 12.99
N VAL A 56 5.62 -4.05 12.49
CA VAL A 56 5.30 -4.65 11.18
C VAL A 56 5.73 -3.79 10.01
N THR A 57 6.07 -2.53 10.23
CA THR A 57 6.49 -1.64 9.15
C THR A 57 8.00 -1.75 8.96
N GLU A 58 8.45 -2.12 7.78
CA GLU A 58 9.85 -2.13 7.41
C GLU A 58 10.26 -0.78 6.82
N SER A 59 11.46 -0.32 7.17
CA SER A 59 12.02 0.85 6.51
C SER A 59 12.41 0.44 5.09
N ILE A 60 11.56 0.77 4.12
CA ILE A 60 11.92 0.65 2.71
C ILE A 60 13.05 1.64 2.46
N PRO A 61 14.24 1.22 2.00
CA PRO A 61 15.24 2.17 1.55
C PRO A 61 14.63 3.01 0.41
N PRO A 62 14.91 4.33 0.36
CA PRO A 62 14.24 5.25 -0.58
C PRO A 62 14.34 4.82 -2.05
N ALA A 63 15.35 4.01 -2.40
CA ALA A 63 15.76 3.65 -3.76
C ALA A 63 15.32 2.25 -4.26
N LEU A 64 14.14 1.75 -3.87
CA LEU A 64 13.51 0.67 -4.65
C LEU A 64 12.92 1.25 -5.94
N GLU A 65 13.78 1.42 -6.94
CA GLU A 65 13.40 1.65 -8.34
C GLU A 65 12.84 0.34 -8.92
N VAL A 66 11.51 0.20 -8.87
CA VAL A 66 10.81 -0.81 -9.67
C VAL A 66 10.79 -0.36 -11.13
N LYS A 67 11.82 -0.74 -11.88
CA LYS A 67 11.90 -0.53 -13.34
C LYS A 67 10.76 -1.28 -14.02
N GLY A 68 9.68 -0.57 -14.36
CA GLY A 68 8.57 -1.12 -15.15
C GLY A 68 7.18 -0.57 -14.85
N LEU A 69 6.99 0.14 -13.74
CA LEU A 69 5.71 0.76 -13.40
C LEU A 69 5.88 2.28 -13.37
N ASN A 70 4.96 3.01 -14.03
CA ASN A 70 4.85 4.47 -13.92
C ASN A 70 4.96 4.91 -12.46
N PRO A 71 5.50 6.12 -12.17
CA PRO A 71 5.72 6.58 -10.81
C PRO A 71 4.45 6.43 -9.96
N LEU A 72 4.53 5.53 -8.98
CA LEU A 72 3.42 5.17 -8.10
C LEU A 72 3.10 6.35 -7.17
N PRO A 73 1.81 6.60 -6.89
CA PRO A 73 1.42 7.63 -5.95
C PRO A 73 1.88 7.26 -4.54
N ILE A 74 2.62 8.18 -3.92
CA ILE A 74 3.04 8.06 -2.53
C ILE A 74 1.86 8.52 -1.67
N VAL A 75 1.31 7.63 -0.84
CA VAL A 75 0.23 8.00 0.09
C VAL A 75 0.76 8.28 1.48
N HIS A 76 0.21 9.32 2.10
CA HIS A 76 0.39 9.61 3.52
C HIS A 76 -0.79 8.97 4.26
N LEU A 77 -0.50 8.18 5.30
CA LEU A 77 -1.51 7.75 6.26
C LEU A 77 -1.52 8.76 7.41
N GLU A 78 -2.68 9.36 7.65
CA GLU A 78 -2.93 10.30 8.77
C GLU A 78 -3.18 9.54 10.08
#